data_AF-A0ABD2JEF3-F1
#
_entry.id   AF-A0ABD2JEF3-F1
#
_cell.length_a   1.000
_cell.length_b   1.000
_cell.length_c   1.000
_cell.angle_alpha   90.00
_cell.angle_beta   90.00
_cell.angle_gamma   90.00
#
_symmetry.space_group_name_H-M   'P 1'
#
loop_
_entity.id
_entity.type
_entity.pdbx_description
1 polymer ?
#
loop_
_entity_poly.entity_id
_entity_poly.type
_entity_poly.pdbx_seq_one_letter_code
_entity_poly.pdbx_strand_id
1 'polypeptide(L)'
;MNNNPCLKLMFLIGILDMLCLFISALETGILGIIGAVYCDYPLLIYTTGSLALFFWFAETCAEMLLAINRCMELLRPQLAHSIFSGNKLLCLFALPICYGFAGAMFTKPFLFSGLYFSWVFNPYVGSTDDFGKIYYNPMDYVHNFIVLFGLSSVYLLFSAILSWQNYMMS
;
A
#
# COMPACT_ATOMS: atom_id res chain seq x y z
N MET A 1 -21.04 -10.74 12.25
CA MET A 1 -20.17 -10.72 11.05
C MET A 1 -19.77 -12.16 10.74
N ASN A 2 -20.47 -12.79 9.79
CA ASN A 2 -20.26 -14.20 9.42
C ASN A 2 -18.81 -14.45 8.98
N ASN A 3 -18.33 -15.68 9.20
CA ASN A 3 -16.95 -16.18 9.03
C ASN A 3 -16.37 -16.12 7.60
N ASN A 4 -16.63 -15.08 6.81
CA ASN A 4 -16.05 -14.93 5.48
C ASN A 4 -14.68 -14.22 5.60
N PRO A 5 -13.56 -14.89 5.33
CA PRO A 5 -12.24 -14.31 5.51
C PRO A 5 -11.97 -13.12 4.59
N CYS A 6 -12.61 -13.10 3.41
CA CYS A 6 -12.53 -11.96 2.53
C CYS A 6 -13.10 -10.67 3.16
N LEU A 7 -14.22 -10.77 3.88
CA LEU A 7 -14.82 -9.60 4.54
C LEU A 7 -13.88 -9.02 5.61
N LYS A 8 -13.14 -9.89 6.30
CA LYS A 8 -12.14 -9.46 7.29
C LYS A 8 -10.94 -8.76 6.64
N LEU A 9 -10.48 -9.26 5.48
CA LEU A 9 -9.44 -8.60 4.68
C LEU A 9 -9.90 -7.22 4.20
N MET A 10 -11.10 -7.13 3.62
CA MET A 10 -11.67 -5.86 3.15
C MET A 10 -11.85 -4.84 4.29
N PHE A 11 -12.24 -5.31 5.47
CA PHE A 11 -12.37 -4.44 6.63
C PHE A 11 -11.02 -3.88 7.11
N LEU A 12 -9.97 -4.70 7.12
CA LEU A 12 -8.62 -4.24 7.45
C LEU A 12 -8.11 -3.20 6.46
N ILE A 13 -8.23 -3.48 5.15
CA ILE A 13 -7.81 -2.56 4.09
C ILE A 13 -8.57 -1.24 4.25
N GLY A 14 -9.90 -1.27 4.40
CA GLY A 14 -10.69 -0.05 4.58
C GLY A 14 -10.29 0.79 5.81
N ILE A 15 -9.78 0.18 6.89
CA ILE A 15 -9.22 0.94 8.01
C ILE A 15 -7.89 1.61 7.61
N LEU A 16 -7.02 0.88 6.92
CA LEU A 16 -5.74 1.42 6.45
C LEU A 16 -5.96 2.57 5.45
N ASP A 17 -6.87 2.43 4.49
CA ASP A 17 -7.23 3.48 3.53
C ASP A 17 -7.69 4.76 4.22
N MET A 18 -8.59 4.62 5.20
CA MET A 18 -9.12 5.79 5.93
C MET A 18 -7.99 6.54 6.65
N LEU A 19 -7.05 5.81 7.27
CA LEU A 19 -5.88 6.40 7.92
C LEU A 19 -4.91 7.02 6.90
N CYS A 20 -4.67 6.34 5.79
CA CYS A 20 -3.83 6.82 4.69
C CYS A 20 -4.37 8.11 4.10
N LEU A 21 -5.69 8.21 3.90
CA LEU A 21 -6.37 9.41 3.38
C LEU A 21 -6.21 10.63 4.30
N PHE A 22 -6.14 10.46 5.62
CA PHE A 22 -5.85 11.59 6.50
C PHE A 22 -4.51 12.24 6.18
N ILE A 23 -3.47 11.44 5.90
CA ILE A 23 -2.15 11.96 5.56
C ILE A 23 -2.15 12.45 4.10
N SER A 24 -2.53 11.56 3.18
CA SER A 24 -2.40 11.78 1.74
C SER A 24 -3.32 12.89 1.21
N ALA A 25 -4.48 13.13 1.82
CA ALA A 25 -5.41 14.17 1.37
C ALA A 25 -5.47 15.38 2.33
N LEU A 26 -5.78 15.16 3.61
CA LEU A 26 -6.04 16.28 4.53
C LEU A 26 -4.74 17.01 4.89
N GLU A 27 -3.72 16.28 5.36
CA GLU A 27 -2.43 16.88 5.71
C GLU A 27 -1.71 17.44 4.48
N THR A 28 -1.60 16.66 3.39
CA THR A 28 -1.05 17.14 2.11
C THR A 28 -1.74 18.41 1.63
N GLY A 29 -3.07 18.49 1.74
CA GLY A 29 -3.85 19.67 1.35
C GLY A 29 -3.52 20.90 2.20
N ILE A 30 -3.45 20.74 3.53
CA ILE A 30 -3.10 21.82 4.44
C ILE A 30 -1.66 22.31 4.19
N LEU A 31 -0.70 21.39 4.11
CA LEU A 31 0.70 21.70 3.82
C LEU A 31 0.87 22.35 2.43
N GLY A 32 0.05 21.94 1.46
CA GLY A 32 -0.03 22.54 0.14
C GLY A 32 -0.51 23.99 0.17
N ILE A 33 -1.61 24.28 0.88
CA ILE A 33 -2.16 25.65 0.97
C ILE A 33 -1.13 26.64 1.55
N ILE A 34 -0.37 26.20 2.57
CA ILE A 34 0.67 27.04 3.19
C ILE A 34 2.00 27.02 2.41
N GLY A 35 2.14 26.15 1.41
CA GLY A 35 3.36 25.99 0.64
C GLY A 35 4.54 25.44 1.45
N ALA A 36 4.27 24.61 2.46
CA ALA A 36 5.30 24.10 3.37
C ALA A 36 6.33 23.23 2.65
N VAL A 37 7.57 23.31 3.10
CA VAL A 37 8.65 22.38 2.77
C VAL A 37 9.14 21.68 4.03
N TYR A 38 9.97 20.64 3.87
CA TYR A 38 10.56 19.90 4.98
C TYR A 38 11.18 20.80 6.07
N CYS A 39 11.83 21.91 5.68
CA CYS A 39 12.48 22.82 6.60
C CYS A 39 11.52 23.61 7.51
N ASP A 40 10.25 23.76 7.14
CA ASP A 40 9.26 24.51 7.93
C ASP A 40 8.75 23.68 9.12
N TYR A 41 8.45 22.40 8.87
CA TYR A 41 7.87 21.48 9.86
C TYR A 41 8.57 20.11 9.82
N PRO A 42 9.87 20.03 10.14
CA PRO A 42 10.68 18.83 9.89
C PRO A 42 10.20 17.61 10.69
N LEU A 43 9.83 17.79 11.96
CA LEU A 43 9.34 16.69 12.79
C LEU A 43 8.00 16.15 12.26
N LEU A 44 7.07 17.04 11.92
CA LEU A 44 5.76 16.67 11.38
C LEU A 44 5.96 15.88 10.08
N ILE A 45 6.58 16.52 9.08
CA ILE A 45 6.75 15.95 7.73
C ILE A 45 7.55 14.65 7.76
N TYR A 46 8.59 14.54 8.59
CA TYR A 46 9.33 13.28 8.73
C TYR A 46 8.45 12.16 9.27
N THR A 47 7.72 12.42 10.36
CA THR A 47 6.89 11.39 11.01
C THR A 47 5.72 10.96 10.13
N THR A 48 5.04 11.91 9.49
CA THR A 48 3.89 11.64 8.62
C THR A 48 4.34 11.03 7.30
N GLY A 49 5.51 11.40 6.79
CA GLY A 49 6.17 10.74 5.66
C GLY A 49 6.56 9.29 5.91
N SER A 50 7.07 8.96 7.10
CA SER A 50 7.30 7.57 7.53
C SER A 50 5.99 6.79 7.65
N LEU A 51 4.95 7.40 8.22
CA LEU A 51 3.62 6.79 8.32
C LEU A 51 2.97 6.57 6.96
N ALA A 52 3.11 7.51 6.03
CA ALA A 52 2.65 7.36 4.66
C ALA A 52 3.30 6.14 3.99
N LEU A 53 4.62 5.96 4.18
CA LEU A 53 5.32 4.79 3.67
C LEU A 53 4.85 3.48 4.33
N PHE A 54 4.59 3.50 5.65
CA PHE A 54 3.98 2.37 6.36
C PHE A 54 2.65 1.95 5.72
N PHE A 55 1.75 2.91 5.55
CA PHE A 55 0.42 2.65 5.00
C PHE A 55 0.52 2.18 3.55
N TRP A 56 1.33 2.84 2.72
CA TRP A 56 1.57 2.45 1.32
C TRP A 56 1.98 0.98 1.18
N PHE A 57 2.96 0.53 1.97
CA PHE A 57 3.43 -0.86 1.91
C PHE A 57 2.43 -1.84 2.52
N ALA A 58 1.78 -1.49 3.63
CA ALA A 58 0.83 -2.38 4.30
C ALA A 58 -0.45 -2.56 3.48
N GLU A 59 -0.98 -1.49 2.90
CA GLU A 59 -2.21 -1.47 2.11
C GLU A 59 -2.05 -2.30 0.84
N THR A 60 -1.06 -1.99 0.00
CA THR A 60 -0.83 -2.71 -1.28
C THR A 60 -0.49 -4.19 -1.08
N CYS A 61 0.24 -4.54 -0.01
CA CYS A 61 0.46 -5.95 0.34
C CYS A 61 -0.84 -6.64 0.77
N ALA A 62 -1.70 -5.97 1.53
CA ALA A 62 -3.00 -6.51 1.91
C ALA A 62 -3.94 -6.66 0.70
N GLU A 63 -3.93 -5.72 -0.23
CA GLU A 63 -4.67 -5.80 -1.50
C GLU A 63 -4.21 -6.98 -2.35
N MET A 64 -2.89 -7.21 -2.45
CA MET A 64 -2.36 -8.38 -3.15
C MET A 64 -2.86 -9.69 -2.53
N LEU A 65 -2.86 -9.80 -1.19
CA LEU A 65 -3.41 -10.96 -0.49
C LEU A 65 -4.90 -11.14 -0.78
N LEU A 66 -5.66 -10.05 -0.83
CA LEU A 66 -7.08 -10.07 -1.17
C LEU A 66 -7.31 -10.54 -2.62
N ALA A 67 -6.55 -10.03 -3.58
CA ALA A 67 -6.64 -10.43 -4.98
C ALA A 67 -6.33 -11.93 -5.16
N ILE A 68 -5.29 -12.42 -4.47
CA ILE A 68 -4.94 -13.84 -4.45
C ILE A 68 -6.06 -14.68 -3.82
N ASN A 69 -6.64 -14.24 -2.69
CA ASN A 69 -7.78 -14.91 -2.06
C ASN A 69 -8.94 -15.07 -3.05
N ARG A 70 -9.27 -14.03 -3.83
CA ARG A 70 -10.33 -14.08 -4.84
C ARG A 70 -10.06 -15.06 -5.97
N CYS A 71 -8.84 -15.09 -6.50
CA CYS A 71 -8.46 -16.10 -7.50
C CYS A 71 -8.59 -17.53 -6.96
N MET A 72 -8.17 -17.78 -5.72
CA MET A 72 -8.25 -19.11 -5.12
C MET A 72 -9.67 -19.53 -4.75
N GLU A 73 -10.52 -18.61 -4.33
CA GLU A 73 -11.95 -18.89 -4.10
C GLU A 73 -12.61 -19.42 -5.39
N LEU A 74 -12.27 -18.86 -6.55
CA LEU A 74 -12.80 -19.31 -7.85
C LEU A 74 -12.18 -20.61 -8.36
N LEU A 75 -10.86 -20.79 -8.19
CA LEU A 75 -10.15 -21.95 -8.74
C LEU A 75 -10.23 -23.19 -7.82
N ARG A 76 -10.02 -23.00 -6.52
CA ARG A 76 -9.89 -24.07 -5.51
C ARG A 76 -10.36 -23.60 -4.13
N PRO A 77 -11.69 -23.54 -3.90
CA PRO A 77 -12.26 -23.00 -2.66
C PRO A 77 -11.81 -23.75 -1.39
N GLN A 78 -11.50 -25.05 -1.48
CA GLN A 78 -10.98 -25.83 -0.35
C GLN A 78 -9.60 -25.34 0.11
N LEU A 79 -8.72 -24.96 -0.82
CA LEU A 79 -7.40 -24.40 -0.50
C LEU A 79 -7.53 -22.98 0.05
N ALA A 80 -8.39 -22.15 -0.56
CA ALA A 80 -8.69 -20.82 -0.06
C ALA A 80 -9.16 -20.87 1.40
N HIS A 81 -10.10 -21.77 1.72
CA HIS A 81 -10.55 -21.97 3.09
C HIS A 81 -9.41 -22.45 4.01
N SER A 82 -8.55 -23.36 3.58
CA SER A 82 -7.45 -23.88 4.42
C SER A 82 -6.41 -22.81 4.79
N ILE A 83 -6.13 -21.87 3.88
CA ILE A 83 -5.14 -20.80 4.06
C ILE A 83 -5.75 -19.60 4.80
N PHE A 84 -6.97 -19.19 4.42
CA PHE A 84 -7.58 -17.95 4.91
C PHE A 84 -8.54 -18.17 6.09
N SER A 85 -8.65 -19.36 6.67
CA SER A 85 -9.52 -19.60 7.84
C SER A 85 -8.81 -19.51 9.20
N GLY A 86 -9.62 -19.20 10.23
CA GLY A 86 -9.22 -19.26 11.63
C GLY A 86 -8.07 -18.30 12.00
N ASN A 87 -7.17 -18.77 12.85
CA ASN A 87 -6.04 -17.96 13.35
C ASN A 87 -4.97 -17.69 12.30
N LYS A 88 -4.90 -18.49 11.21
CA LYS A 88 -3.94 -18.26 10.12
C LYS A 88 -4.18 -16.92 9.41
N LEU A 89 -5.44 -16.49 9.35
CA LEU A 89 -5.82 -15.19 8.80
C LEU A 89 -5.22 -14.03 9.62
N LEU A 90 -5.15 -14.16 10.94
CA LEU A 90 -4.49 -13.16 11.80
C LEU A 90 -2.98 -13.09 11.52
N CYS A 91 -2.33 -14.24 11.35
CA CYS A 91 -0.93 -14.27 10.92
C CYS A 91 -0.74 -13.64 9.54
N LEU A 92 -1.71 -13.84 8.63
CA LEU A 92 -1.70 -13.22 7.31
C LEU A 92 -1.83 -11.69 7.39
N PHE A 93 -2.63 -11.17 8.33
CA PHE A 93 -2.71 -9.72 8.57
C PHE A 93 -1.44 -9.15 9.18
N ALA A 94 -0.73 -9.94 10.00
CA ALA A 94 0.54 -9.49 10.55
C ALA A 94 1.59 -9.28 9.45
N LEU A 95 1.53 -10.01 8.33
CA LEU A 95 2.53 -9.90 7.25
C LEU A 95 2.58 -8.48 6.63
N PRO A 96 1.48 -7.89 6.11
CA PRO A 96 1.50 -6.53 5.59
C PRO A 96 1.90 -5.49 6.65
N ILE A 97 1.41 -5.64 7.88
CA ILE A 97 1.71 -4.69 8.97
C ILE A 97 3.19 -4.72 9.33
N CYS A 98 3.77 -5.91 9.50
CA CYS A 98 5.20 -6.05 9.78
C CYS A 98 6.06 -5.55 8.62
N TYR A 99 5.65 -5.81 7.38
CA TYR A 99 6.35 -5.33 6.18
C TYR A 99 6.32 -3.80 6.07
N GLY A 100 5.15 -3.18 6.25
CA GLY A 100 5.02 -1.72 6.27
C GLY A 100 5.82 -1.11 7.41
N PHE A 101 5.79 -1.73 8.60
CA PHE A 101 6.55 -1.23 9.76
C PHE A 101 8.05 -1.29 9.52
N ALA A 102 8.54 -2.38 8.91
CA ALA A 102 9.93 -2.49 8.49
C ALA A 102 10.29 -1.41 7.46
N GLY A 103 9.41 -1.16 6.48
CA GLY A 103 9.58 -0.07 5.52
C GLY A 103 9.74 1.29 6.19
N ALA A 104 8.83 1.63 7.11
CA ALA A 104 8.82 2.93 7.78
C ALA A 104 9.99 3.17 8.74
N MET A 105 10.51 2.12 9.39
CA MET A 105 11.61 2.23 10.36
C MET A 105 13.00 2.14 9.71
N PHE A 106 13.16 1.32 8.67
CA PHE A 106 14.48 0.99 8.12
C PHE A 106 14.79 1.66 6.78
N THR A 107 13.86 2.47 6.24
CA THR A 107 14.07 3.12 4.94
C THR A 107 13.83 4.63 5.00
N LYS A 108 14.20 5.34 3.93
CA LYS A 108 14.05 6.79 3.86
C LYS A 108 12.56 7.14 3.71
N PRO A 109 12.01 8.03 4.54
CA PRO A 109 10.61 8.41 4.43
C PRO A 109 10.36 9.30 3.22
N PHE A 110 9.09 9.43 2.87
CA PHE A 110 8.64 10.49 2.00
C PHE A 110 8.76 11.86 2.69
N LEU A 111 9.12 12.90 1.96
CA LEU A 111 9.22 14.27 2.46
C LEU A 111 8.34 15.18 1.60
N PHE A 112 7.45 15.92 2.25
CA PHE A 112 6.56 16.84 1.55
C PHE A 112 7.32 18.03 0.98
N SER A 113 7.00 18.38 -0.26
CA SER A 113 7.49 19.58 -0.94
C SER A 113 6.32 20.37 -1.53
N GLY A 114 6.05 21.53 -0.94
CA GLY A 114 5.06 22.49 -1.44
C GLY A 114 5.37 23.03 -2.84
N LEU A 115 6.62 22.93 -3.31
CA LEU A 115 6.99 23.28 -4.69
C LEU A 115 6.30 22.39 -5.72
N TYR A 116 6.14 21.10 -5.39
CA TYR A 116 5.53 20.09 -6.27
C TYR A 116 4.16 19.62 -5.77
N PHE A 117 3.69 20.17 -4.64
CA PHE A 117 2.48 19.72 -3.94
C PHE A 117 2.45 18.20 -3.74
N SER A 118 3.60 17.61 -3.44
CA SER A 118 3.78 16.16 -3.42
C SER A 118 4.83 15.70 -2.43
N TRP A 119 4.79 14.40 -2.16
CA TRP A 119 5.68 13.66 -1.27
C TRP A 119 6.81 13.05 -2.09
N VAL A 120 8.03 13.51 -1.86
CA VAL A 120 9.23 13.13 -2.62
C VAL A 120 10.32 12.67 -1.67
N PHE A 121 11.26 11.86 -2.15
CA PHE A 121 12.38 11.47 -1.29
C PHE A 121 13.46 12.54 -1.18
N ASN A 122 13.67 13.36 -2.22
CA ASN A 122 14.68 14.41 -2.23
C ASN A 122 14.12 15.71 -1.61
N PRO A 123 14.59 16.15 -0.43
CA PRO A 123 14.13 17.38 0.21
C PRO A 123 14.53 18.66 -0.54
N TYR A 124 15.55 18.59 -1.40
CA TYR A 124 16.06 19.72 -2.19
C TYR A 124 15.50 19.75 -3.62
N VAL A 125 14.40 19.03 -3.85
CA VAL A 125 13.75 19.00 -5.17
C VAL A 125 13.49 20.43 -5.67
N GLY A 126 13.89 20.72 -6.91
CA GLY A 126 13.81 22.07 -7.50
C GLY A 126 14.95 23.03 -7.16
N SER A 127 15.89 22.66 -6.28
CA SER A 127 17.11 23.44 -5.99
C SER A 127 18.39 22.73 -6.43
N THR A 128 18.71 21.60 -5.80
CA THR A 128 19.87 20.77 -6.14
C THR A 128 19.41 19.35 -6.44
N ASP A 129 19.55 18.95 -7.70
CA ASP A 129 19.23 17.60 -8.12
C ASP A 129 20.32 16.62 -7.64
N ASP A 130 19.87 15.52 -7.05
CA ASP A 130 20.75 14.43 -6.62
C ASP A 130 20.85 13.31 -7.68
N PHE A 131 20.14 13.47 -8.81
CA PHE A 131 19.98 12.48 -9.89
C PHE A 131 19.61 11.09 -9.37
N GLY A 132 18.85 11.03 -8.28
CA GLY A 132 18.43 9.78 -7.63
C GLY A 132 19.58 9.00 -6.98
N LYS A 133 20.69 9.64 -6.61
CA LYS A 133 21.86 8.96 -6.02
C LYS A 133 21.86 8.94 -4.50
N ILE A 134 21.28 9.95 -3.86
CA ILE A 134 21.47 10.20 -2.42
C ILE A 134 20.19 9.88 -1.66
N TYR A 135 19.08 10.43 -2.13
CA TYR A 135 17.81 10.39 -1.44
C TYR A 135 16.88 9.27 -1.92
N TYR A 136 17.26 8.50 -2.94
CA TYR A 136 16.42 7.39 -3.42
C TYR A 136 16.16 6.33 -2.34
N ASN A 137 14.98 5.72 -2.40
CA ASN A 137 14.59 4.58 -1.57
C ASN A 137 14.49 3.31 -2.45
N PRO A 138 15.48 2.40 -2.38
CA PRO A 138 15.46 1.18 -3.20
C PRO A 138 14.31 0.25 -2.86
N MET A 139 13.88 0.23 -1.60
CA MET A 139 12.80 -0.65 -1.15
C MET A 139 11.47 -0.22 -1.75
N ASP A 140 11.17 1.08 -1.72
CA ASP A 140 9.98 1.65 -2.37
C ASP A 140 9.99 1.42 -3.88
N TYR A 141 11.14 1.62 -4.54
CA TYR A 141 11.27 1.36 -5.97
C TYR A 141 10.93 -0.10 -6.33
N VAL A 142 11.54 -1.07 -5.64
CA VAL A 142 11.26 -2.49 -5.86
C VAL A 142 9.81 -2.83 -5.52
N HIS A 143 9.29 -2.28 -4.43
CA HIS A 143 7.91 -2.46 -4.02
C HIS A 143 6.92 -1.99 -5.09
N ASN A 144 7.11 -0.77 -5.61
CA ASN A 144 6.26 -0.21 -6.67
C ASN A 144 6.29 -1.05 -7.95
N PHE A 145 7.45 -1.59 -8.31
CA PHE A 145 7.54 -2.56 -9.42
C PHE A 145 6.72 -3.82 -9.14
N ILE A 146 6.84 -4.41 -7.95
CA ILE A 146 6.08 -5.61 -7.57
C ILE A 146 4.58 -5.34 -7.57
N VAL A 147 4.14 -4.20 -7.03
CA VAL A 147 2.72 -3.82 -7.01
C VAL A 147 2.21 -3.64 -8.43
N LEU A 148 2.91 -2.85 -9.26
CA LEU A 148 2.49 -2.58 -10.64
C LEU A 148 2.30 -3.86 -11.45
N PHE A 149 3.31 -4.74 -11.48
CA PHE A 149 3.25 -5.95 -12.29
C PHE A 149 2.44 -7.06 -11.62
N GLY A 150 2.62 -7.26 -10.32
CA GLY A 150 1.96 -8.32 -9.57
C GLY A 150 0.45 -8.11 -9.48
N LEU A 151 0.01 -6.93 -9.04
CA LEU A 151 -1.40 -6.66 -8.81
C LEU A 151 -2.17 -6.69 -10.13
N SER A 152 -1.63 -6.04 -11.16
CA SER A 152 -2.19 -6.07 -12.52
C SER A 152 -2.32 -7.50 -13.04
N SER A 153 -1.29 -8.33 -12.87
CA SER A 153 -1.32 -9.72 -13.31
C SER A 153 -2.39 -10.54 -12.59
N VAL A 154 -2.51 -10.39 -11.26
CA VAL A 154 -3.50 -11.14 -10.47
C VAL A 154 -4.92 -10.72 -10.82
N TYR A 155 -5.19 -9.43 -11.03
CA TYR A 155 -6.53 -8.97 -11.43
C TYR A 155 -6.90 -9.34 -12.87
N LEU A 156 -5.94 -9.38 -13.79
CA LEU A 156 -6.15 -9.90 -15.14
C LEU A 156 -6.51 -11.39 -15.09
N LEU A 157 -5.79 -12.17 -14.29
CA LEU A 157 -6.09 -13.59 -14.07
C LEU A 157 -7.48 -13.77 -13.44
N PHE A 158 -7.81 -13.00 -12.39
CA PHE A 158 -9.12 -13.02 -11.76
C PHE A 158 -10.24 -12.76 -12.79
N SER A 159 -10.10 -11.72 -13.61
CA SER A 159 -11.08 -11.35 -14.64
C SER A 159 -11.23 -12.42 -15.73
N ALA A 160 -10.12 -13.02 -16.16
CA ALA A 160 -10.12 -14.12 -17.13
C ALA A 160 -10.83 -15.37 -16.59
N ILE A 161 -10.53 -15.75 -15.34
CA ILE A 161 -11.16 -16.91 -14.68
C ILE A 161 -12.66 -16.70 -14.54
N LEU A 162 -13.07 -15.51 -14.08
CA LEU A 162 -14.49 -15.17 -13.93
C LEU A 162 -15.23 -15.20 -15.26
N SER A 163 -14.62 -14.67 -16.32
CA SER A 163 -15.21 -14.68 -17.67
C SER A 163 -15.38 -16.10 -18.21
N TRP A 164 -14.37 -16.95 -18.01
CA TRP A 164 -14.43 -18.36 -18.39
C TRP A 164 -15.55 -19.12 -17.66
N GLN A 165 -15.68 -18.91 -16.35
CA GLN A 165 -16.75 -19.53 -15.56
C GLN A 165 -18.13 -19.08 -16.00
N ASN A 166 -18.33 -17.79 -16.27
CA ASN A 166 -19.60 -17.27 -16.78
C ASN A 166 -19.99 -17.89 -18.12
N TYR A 167 -19.03 -18.05 -19.05
CA TYR A 167 -19.27 -18.68 -20.34
C TYR A 167 -19.65 -20.17 -20.23
N MET A 168 -19.06 -20.89 -19.27
CA MET A 168 -19.39 -22.30 -19.03
C MET A 168 -20.77 -22.51 -18.37
N MET A 169 -21.34 -21.47 -17.75
CA MET A 169 -22.64 -21.53 -17.07
C MET A 169 -23.81 -21.04 -17.94
N SER A 170 -23.54 -20.41 -19.08
CA SER A 170 -24.53 -19.98 -20.09
C SER A 170 -24.78 -21.06 -21.12
#